data_AF-A0A2D7TCQ9-F1
#
_entry.id   AF-A0A2D7TCQ9-F1
#
_cell.length_a   1.000
_cell.length_b   1.000
_cell.length_c   1.000
_cell.angle_alpha   90.00
_cell.angle_beta   90.00
_cell.angle_gamma   90.00
#
_symmetry.space_group_name_H-M   'P 1'
#
loop_
_entity.id
_entity.type
_entity.pdbx_description
1 polymer ?
#
loop_
_entity_poly.entity_id
_entity_poly.type
_entity_poly.pdbx_seq_one_letter_code
_entity_poly.pdbx_strand_id
1 'polypeptide(L)'
;MKRFTSFIKEASNIDITRRSNIAVPTLSEKDLRENYISGKIFQIGSVVENLNTGVVGKIIRTGTNYVICVTEDDEMFKAWITNVAEVHEIGTNEYRKYLQKITPNQPVRDFINKNKKNIAKSKKNARSLG
;
A
#
# COMPACT_ATOMS: atom_id res chain seq x y z
N MET A 1 -13.67 -5.41 17.67
CA MET A 1 -12.50 -4.98 16.87
C MET A 1 -12.98 -4.76 15.44
N LYS A 2 -12.85 -3.54 14.89
CA LYS A 2 -13.26 -3.27 13.50
C LYS A 2 -12.33 -4.01 12.55
N ARG A 3 -12.87 -4.70 11.54
CA ARG A 3 -12.10 -5.42 10.50
C ARG A 3 -11.35 -4.40 9.63
N PHE A 4 -10.14 -4.70 9.19
CA PHE A 4 -9.30 -3.78 8.39
C PHE A 4 -10.05 -3.23 7.16
N THR A 5 -10.78 -4.12 6.48
CA THR A 5 -11.68 -3.80 5.36
C THR A 5 -12.80 -2.82 5.71
N SER A 6 -13.39 -2.93 6.91
CA SER A 6 -14.45 -2.00 7.35
C SER A 6 -13.95 -0.57 7.54
N PHE A 7 -12.68 -0.38 7.94
CA PHE A 7 -12.08 0.94 8.09
C PHE A 7 -11.80 1.59 6.73
N ILE A 8 -11.36 0.81 5.75
CA ILE A 8 -11.15 1.28 4.37
C ILE A 8 -12.49 1.63 3.71
N LYS A 9 -13.52 0.81 3.92
CA LYS A 9 -14.87 1.08 3.39
C LYS A 9 -15.50 2.32 4.02
N GLU A 10 -15.21 2.61 5.29
CA GLU A 10 -15.64 3.84 5.96
C GLU A 10 -14.85 5.07 5.46
N ALA A 11 -13.57 4.90 5.11
CA ALA A 11 -12.74 5.94 4.49
C ALA A 11 -13.05 6.21 3.01
N SER A 12 -13.47 5.20 2.23
CA SER A 12 -13.86 5.37 0.82
C SER A 12 -15.22 6.07 0.64
N ASN A 13 -16.04 6.12 1.69
CA ASN A 13 -17.26 6.92 1.74
C ASN A 13 -17.01 8.42 2.05
N ILE A 14 -15.75 8.83 2.23
CA ILE A 14 -15.37 10.23 2.40
C ILE A 14 -15.12 10.83 1.01
N ASP A 15 -16.18 11.40 0.43
CA ASP A 15 -16.19 12.32 -0.70
C ASP A 15 -15.28 11.98 -1.90
N ILE A 16 -15.86 11.23 -2.83
CA ILE A 16 -15.43 11.04 -4.24
C ILE A 16 -15.31 12.39 -5.01
N THR A 17 -15.59 13.53 -4.37
CA THR A 17 -15.69 14.87 -4.97
C THR A 17 -14.42 15.72 -4.82
N ARG A 18 -13.38 15.30 -4.07
CA ARG A 18 -12.07 15.97 -4.12
C ARG A 18 -11.15 15.31 -5.15
N ARG A 19 -11.62 15.20 -6.39
CA ARG A 19 -10.73 15.03 -7.55
C ARG A 19 -9.89 16.30 -7.65
N SER A 20 -8.71 16.29 -7.03
CA SER A 20 -7.65 17.21 -7.41
C SER A 20 -7.37 16.96 -8.90
N ASN A 21 -7.78 17.89 -9.77
CA ASN A 21 -7.33 17.96 -11.16
C ASN A 21 -5.83 18.34 -11.19
N ILE A 22 -5.00 17.59 -10.47
CA ILE A 22 -3.58 17.51 -10.75
C ILE A 22 -3.53 16.58 -11.95
N ALA A 23 -3.11 17.09 -13.10
CA ALA A 23 -2.94 16.30 -14.31
C ALA A 23 -2.01 15.12 -13.99
N VAL A 24 -2.60 13.98 -13.63
CA VAL A 24 -1.90 12.71 -13.57
C VAL A 24 -1.63 12.40 -15.03
N PRO A 25 -0.37 12.30 -15.49
CA PRO A 25 -0.09 11.78 -16.82
C PRO A 25 -0.83 10.45 -16.87
N THR A 26 -1.84 10.33 -17.73
CA THR A 26 -2.59 9.10 -17.90
C THR A 26 -1.56 8.03 -18.18
N LEU A 27 -1.27 7.19 -17.18
CA LEU A 27 -0.29 6.13 -17.33
C LEU A 27 -0.73 5.34 -18.55
N SER A 28 0.09 5.36 -19.59
CA SER A 28 -0.33 4.74 -20.83
C SER A 28 -0.50 3.24 -20.57
N GLU A 29 -1.47 2.60 -21.22
CA GLU A 29 -1.73 1.17 -21.01
C GLU A 29 -0.48 0.32 -21.27
N LYS A 30 0.43 0.81 -22.13
CA LYS A 30 1.74 0.20 -22.40
C LYS A 30 2.63 0.23 -21.17
N ASP A 31 2.78 1.39 -20.52
CA ASP A 31 3.61 1.54 -19.32
C ASP A 31 3.09 0.68 -18.16
N LEU A 32 1.76 0.61 -18.01
CA LEU A 32 1.13 -0.27 -17.01
C LEU A 32 1.50 -1.72 -17.25
N ARG A 33 1.39 -2.17 -18.51
CA ARG A 33 1.71 -3.54 -18.89
C ARG A 33 3.21 -3.86 -18.74
N GLU A 34 4.10 -2.94 -19.10
CA GLU A 34 5.55 -3.11 -18.92
C GLU A 34 5.93 -3.19 -17.44
N ASN A 35 5.34 -2.34 -16.59
CA ASN A 35 5.55 -2.40 -15.15
C ASN A 35 4.99 -3.69 -14.53
N TYR A 36 3.87 -4.19 -15.03
CA TYR A 36 3.28 -5.46 -14.59
C TYR A 36 4.12 -6.67 -14.99
N ILE A 37 4.55 -6.74 -16.25
CA ILE A 37 5.42 -7.82 -16.75
C ILE A 37 6.78 -7.81 -16.06
N SER A 38 7.34 -6.63 -15.77
CA SER A 38 8.58 -6.50 -15.00
C SER A 38 8.41 -6.79 -13.51
N GLY A 39 7.20 -7.06 -13.03
CA GLY A 39 6.90 -7.38 -11.64
C GLY A 39 7.10 -6.20 -10.68
N LYS A 40 7.10 -4.96 -11.18
CA LYS A 40 7.24 -3.76 -10.33
C LYS A 40 5.95 -3.41 -9.60
N ILE A 41 4.80 -3.82 -10.15
CA ILE A 41 3.46 -3.59 -9.61
C ILE A 41 2.72 -4.93 -9.51
N PHE A 42 1.72 -4.99 -8.62
CA PHE A 42 0.82 -6.15 -8.46
C PHE A 42 1.54 -7.48 -8.21
N GLN A 43 2.55 -7.45 -7.33
CA GLN A 43 3.28 -8.64 -6.92
C GLN A 43 2.39 -9.61 -6.13
N ILE A 44 2.76 -10.89 -6.15
CA ILE A 44 2.10 -11.92 -5.34
C ILE A 44 2.23 -11.54 -3.86
N GLY A 45 1.10 -11.53 -3.16
CA GLY A 45 1.01 -11.15 -1.76
C GLY A 45 0.68 -9.68 -1.50
N SER A 46 0.70 -8.81 -2.51
CA SER A 46 0.22 -7.44 -2.37
C SER A 46 -1.30 -7.38 -2.18
N VAL A 47 -1.78 -6.40 -1.42
CA VAL A 47 -3.21 -6.14 -1.23
C VAL A 47 -3.66 -5.14 -2.29
N VAL A 48 -4.77 -5.46 -2.96
CA VAL A 48 -5.31 -4.67 -4.04
C VAL A 48 -6.82 -4.53 -3.95
N GLU A 49 -7.33 -3.41 -4.44
CA GLU A 49 -8.74 -3.09 -4.55
C GLU A 49 -9.19 -3.13 -6.00
N ASN A 50 -10.35 -3.72 -6.24
CA ASN A 50 -11.04 -3.62 -7.52
C ASN A 50 -11.82 -2.30 -7.58
N LEU A 51 -11.45 -1.42 -8.51
CA LEU A 51 -12.04 -0.08 -8.66
C LEU A 51 -13.52 -0.10 -9.06
N ASN A 52 -14.00 -1.19 -9.67
CA ASN A 52 -15.39 -1.31 -10.10
C ASN A 52 -16.33 -1.76 -8.97
N THR A 53 -15.84 -2.60 -8.05
CA THR A 53 -16.67 -3.21 -6.99
C THR A 53 -16.32 -2.73 -5.58
N GLY A 54 -15.14 -2.11 -5.40
CA GLY A 54 -14.60 -1.74 -4.09
C GLY A 54 -14.19 -2.93 -3.22
N VAL A 55 -14.06 -4.13 -3.81
CA VAL A 55 -13.64 -5.33 -3.09
C VAL A 55 -12.12 -5.35 -2.98
N VAL A 56 -11.63 -5.57 -1.75
CA VAL A 56 -10.21 -5.61 -1.43
C VAL A 56 -9.77 -7.06 -1.18
N GLY A 57 -8.65 -7.46 -1.76
CA GLY A 57 -8.09 -8.80 -1.57
C GLY A 57 -6.58 -8.85 -1.78
N LYS A 58 -5.97 -9.94 -1.34
CA LYS A 58 -4.55 -10.22 -1.49
C LYS A 58 -4.30 -11.01 -2.78
N ILE A 59 -3.33 -10.60 -3.59
CA ILE A 59 -2.98 -11.32 -4.82
C ILE A 59 -2.39 -12.68 -4.47
N ILE A 60 -3.00 -13.75 -4.99
CA ILE A 60 -2.49 -15.12 -4.89
C ILE A 60 -1.80 -15.58 -6.18
N ARG A 61 -2.23 -15.06 -7.33
CA ARG A 61 -1.69 -15.44 -8.64
C ARG A 61 -1.79 -14.30 -9.64
N THR A 62 -0.75 -14.14 -10.44
CA THR A 62 -0.69 -13.24 -11.59
C THR A 62 -1.01 -14.01 -12.88
N GLY A 63 -1.86 -13.44 -13.74
CA GLY A 63 -2.12 -13.90 -15.11
C GLY A 63 -1.52 -12.94 -16.14
N THR A 64 -1.88 -13.07 -17.42
CA THR A 64 -1.30 -12.24 -18.49
C THR A 64 -1.61 -10.75 -18.36
N ASN A 65 -2.88 -10.40 -18.13
CA ASN A 65 -3.37 -9.01 -17.97
C ASN A 65 -4.35 -8.89 -16.80
N TYR A 66 -4.31 -9.84 -15.87
CA TYR A 66 -5.25 -9.91 -14.75
C TYR A 66 -4.57 -10.54 -13.54
N VAL A 67 -5.11 -10.26 -12.36
CA VAL A 67 -4.70 -10.86 -11.09
C VAL A 67 -5.86 -11.63 -10.48
N ILE A 68 -5.54 -12.69 -9.74
CA ILE A 68 -6.49 -13.43 -8.93
C ILE A 68 -6.17 -13.09 -7.48
N CYS A 69 -7.18 -12.59 -6.78
CA CYS A 69 -7.07 -12.13 -5.41
C CYS A 69 -8.01 -12.92 -4.51
N VAL A 70 -7.60 -13.10 -3.26
CA VAL A 70 -8.42 -13.69 -2.19
C VAL A 70 -8.79 -12.60 -1.20
N THR A 71 -10.06 -12.51 -0.85
CA THR A 71 -10.57 -11.57 0.17
C THR A 71 -10.31 -12.11 1.57
N GLU A 72 -10.59 -11.30 2.60
CA GLU A 72 -10.53 -11.76 4.00
C GLU A 72 -11.53 -12.89 4.30
N ASP A 73 -12.64 -12.94 3.56
CA ASP A 73 -13.69 -13.95 3.70
C ASP A 73 -13.43 -15.21 2.84
N ASP A 74 -12.19 -15.39 2.35
CA ASP A 74 -11.72 -16.50 1.50
C ASP A 74 -12.41 -16.60 0.12
N GLU A 75 -13.20 -15.59 -0.25
CA GLU A 75 -13.75 -15.48 -1.60
C GLU A 75 -12.67 -15.01 -2.57
N MET A 76 -12.55 -15.72 -3.69
CA MET A 76 -11.63 -15.35 -4.76
C MET A 76 -12.34 -14.51 -5.81
N PHE A 77 -11.65 -13.48 -6.31
CA PHE A 77 -12.09 -12.72 -7.47
C PHE A 77 -10.96 -12.50 -8.47
N LYS A 78 -11.35 -12.36 -9.73
CA LYS A 78 -10.46 -11.99 -10.83
C LYS A 78 -10.63 -10.50 -11.13
N ALA A 79 -9.53 -9.78 -11.28
CA ALA A 79 -9.57 -8.37 -11.66
C ALA A 79 -8.53 -8.06 -12.75
N TRP A 80 -8.91 -7.19 -13.69
CA TRP A 80 -8.02 -6.71 -14.76
C TRP A 80 -7.04 -5.69 -14.21
N ILE A 81 -5.80 -5.69 -14.69
CA ILE A 81 -4.76 -4.75 -14.21
C ILE A 81 -5.14 -3.28 -14.41
N THR A 82 -6.05 -2.98 -15.34
CA THR A 82 -6.55 -1.63 -15.62
C THR A 82 -7.54 -1.12 -14.57
N ASN A 83 -8.23 -2.02 -13.86
CA ASN A 83 -9.30 -1.70 -12.91
C ASN A 83 -8.90 -2.04 -11.48
N VAL A 84 -7.60 -2.07 -11.19
CA VAL A 84 -7.06 -2.47 -9.88
C VAL A 84 -6.11 -1.39 -9.37
N ALA A 85 -6.17 -1.12 -8.07
CA ALA A 85 -5.24 -0.25 -7.37
C ALA A 85 -4.60 -0.96 -6.17
N GLU A 86 -3.32 -0.69 -5.92
CA GLU A 86 -2.63 -1.19 -4.72
C GLU A 86 -3.09 -0.45 -3.48
N VAL A 87 -3.48 -1.21 -2.46
CA VAL A 87 -3.93 -0.69 -1.18
C VAL A 87 -2.83 -0.90 -0.14
N HIS A 88 -2.49 0.17 0.57
CA HIS A 88 -1.52 0.15 1.65
C HIS A 88 -2.20 0.50 2.97
N GLU A 89 -1.82 -0.17 4.05
CA GLU A 89 -2.34 0.15 5.37
C GLU A 89 -1.83 1.53 5.84
N ILE A 90 -2.77 2.42 6.19
CA ILE A 90 -2.43 3.74 6.72
C ILE A 90 -1.76 3.60 8.09
N GLY A 91 -0.69 4.35 8.32
CA GLY A 91 0.05 4.33 9.59
C GLY A 91 1.19 3.31 9.65
N THR A 92 1.34 2.46 8.63
CA THR A 92 2.46 1.53 8.53
C THR A 92 3.73 2.21 8.00
N ASN A 93 4.91 1.75 8.44
CA ASN A 93 6.20 2.26 7.97
C ASN A 93 6.37 2.12 6.46
N GLU A 94 5.81 1.06 5.87
CA GLU A 94 5.83 0.82 4.43
C GLU A 94 5.08 1.92 3.69
N TYR A 95 3.86 2.25 4.14
CA TYR A 95 3.09 3.35 3.58
C TYR A 95 3.83 4.69 3.71
N ARG A 96 4.46 4.96 4.86
CA ARG A 96 5.34 6.14 5.03
C ARG A 96 6.46 6.19 4.00
N LYS A 97 7.18 5.09 3.80
CA LYS A 97 8.28 4.99 2.84
C LYS A 97 7.79 5.21 1.41
N TYR A 98 6.65 4.61 1.07
CA TYR A 98 5.99 4.80 -0.22
C TYR A 98 5.68 6.28 -0.48
N LEU A 99 5.00 6.94 0.47
CA LEU A 99 4.65 8.36 0.36
C LEU A 99 5.88 9.26 0.21
N GLN A 100 6.96 8.98 0.94
CA GLN A 100 8.22 9.73 0.81
C GLN A 100 8.88 9.53 -0.54
N LYS A 101 8.78 8.33 -1.13
CA LYS A 101 9.35 8.04 -2.45
C LYS A 101 8.64 8.84 -3.56
N ILE A 102 7.32 9.00 -3.45
CA ILE A 102 6.53 9.75 -4.43
C ILE A 102 6.49 11.27 -4.16
N THR A 103 6.86 11.71 -2.96
CA THR A 103 6.88 13.13 -2.58
C THR A 103 8.30 13.69 -2.65
N PRO A 104 8.68 14.36 -3.77
CA PRO A 104 10.03 14.91 -3.90
C PRO A 104 10.31 15.99 -2.84
N ASN A 105 11.58 16.14 -2.45
CA ASN A 105 12.09 17.14 -1.50
C ASN A 105 11.55 17.05 -0.05
N GLN A 106 10.83 15.99 0.31
CA GLN A 106 10.42 15.78 1.70
C GLN A 106 11.57 15.14 2.51
N PRO A 107 11.97 15.71 3.67
CA PRO A 107 13.01 15.11 4.49
C PRO A 107 12.54 13.79 5.10
N VAL A 108 13.35 12.74 4.94
CA VAL A 108 13.13 11.42 5.56
C VAL A 108 13.26 11.57 7.07
N ARG A 109 12.14 11.44 7.80
CA ARG A 109 12.12 11.43 9.27
C ARG A 109 11.77 10.01 9.74
N ASP A 110 12.57 9.38 10.57
CA ASP A 110 12.21 8.08 11.16
C ASP A 110 11.86 8.24 12.64
N PHE A 111 10.57 8.10 12.98
CA PHE A 111 10.11 8.24 14.36
C PHE A 111 10.45 7.01 15.22
N ILE A 112 10.42 5.81 14.62
CA ILE A 112 10.70 4.55 15.34
C ILE A 112 12.19 4.43 15.70
N ASN A 113 13.08 4.84 14.80
CA ASN A 113 14.52 4.62 14.99
C ASN A 113 15.12 5.51 16.09
N LYS A 114 14.52 6.68 16.34
CA LYS A 114 14.88 7.55 17.48
C LYS A 114 14.67 6.84 18.82
N ASN A 115 13.52 6.17 18.99
CA ASN A 115 13.21 5.44 20.23
C ASN A 115 14.15 4.25 20.44
N LYS A 116 14.47 3.47 19.40
CA LYS A 116 15.44 2.36 19.50
C LYS A 116 16.84 2.83 19.95
N LYS A 117 17.33 3.96 19.42
CA LYS A 117 18.62 4.55 19.83
C LYS A 117 18.62 4.99 21.30
N ASN A 118 17.53 5.57 21.78
CA ASN A 118 17.38 5.98 23.18
C ASN A 118 17.35 4.77 24.13
N ILE A 119 16.63 3.72 23.76
CA ILE A 119 16.60 2.46 24.50
C ILE A 119 17.99 1.82 24.54
N ALA A 120 18.72 1.78 23.43
CA ALA A 120 20.08 1.25 23.37
C ALA A 120 21.07 2.05 24.24
N LYS A 121 20.97 3.38 24.27
CA LYS A 121 21.77 4.24 25.16
C LYS A 121 21.47 3.97 26.64
N SER A 122 20.19 3.86 27.02
CA SER A 122 19.81 3.55 28.41
C SER A 122 20.38 2.21 28.88
N LYS A 123 20.35 1.18 28.02
CA LYS A 123 20.91 -0.15 28.31
C LYS A 123 22.43 -0.15 28.45
N LYS A 124 23.14 0.69 27.69
CA LYS A 124 24.61 0.83 27.83
C LYS A 124 24.98 1.52 29.14
N ASN A 125 24.27 2.59 29.50
CA ASN A 125 24.52 3.31 30.75
C ASN A 125 24.20 2.45 31.99
N ALA A 126 23.18 1.60 31.92
CA ALA A 126 22.85 0.67 33.01
C ALA A 126 23.91 -0.44 33.20
N ARG A 127 24.66 -0.80 32.16
CA ARG A 127 25.72 -1.82 32.20
C ARG A 127 27.08 -1.29 32.66
N SER A 128 27.28 0.02 32.65
CA SER A 128 28.52 0.66 33.08
C SER A 128 28.51 1.10 34.55
N LEU A 129 27.40 0.85 35.26
CA LEU A 129 27.16 1.26 36.65
C LEU A 129 27.17 0.08 37.65
N GLY A 130 27.47 -1.13 37.17
CA GLY A 130 27.71 -2.33 37.99
C GLY A 130 28.99 -3.00 37.53
#